data_AF-A0A820UHS3-F1
#
_entry.id   AF-A0A820UHS3-F1
#
_cell.length_a   1.000
_cell.length_b   1.000
_cell.length_c   1.000
_cell.angle_alpha   90.00
_cell.angle_beta   90.00
_cell.angle_gamma   90.00
#
_symmetry.space_group_name_H-M   'P 1'
#
loop_
_entity.id
_entity.type
_entity.pdbx_description
1 polymer ?
#
loop_
_entity_poly.entity_id
_entity_poly.type
_entity_poly.pdbx_seq_one_letter_code
_entity_poly.pdbx_strand_id
1 'polypeptide(L)'
;MYRYLIHLFKKFSYLLRYIIKQSIYVLFIPNNWNYKSIITYIILVLFSIIVFIYNQWNSNIISNLLSKSVTVENEIIQCHFPRLSLNSNTLDFTISNALQPICRSWFYPIVIDNYNIRLILPHLNCTVTFYIGEGDKEYEQVPIKLFYDLNILLLSDYFTVQCIDNTRQNFYPNLPYASIHYNQNVRKRLANLKKNEDDFNVLILGLDSVSRLQFERMLPKTFNYITNELNGIVLK
;
A
#
# COMPACT_ATOMS: atom_id res chain seq x y z
N MET A 1 2.01 -14.01 20.86
CA MET A 1 2.83 -14.59 19.77
C MET A 1 4.33 -14.67 20.10
N TYR A 2 4.96 -13.65 20.71
CA TYR A 2 6.40 -13.67 21.05
C TYR A 2 6.88 -14.74 22.06
N ARG A 3 6.04 -15.15 23.02
CA ARG A 3 6.40 -16.15 24.05
C ARG A 3 6.68 -17.55 23.48
N TYR A 4 6.04 -17.91 22.36
CA TYR A 4 6.21 -19.23 21.73
C TYR A 4 7.52 -19.33 20.93
N LEU A 5 7.90 -18.24 20.26
CA LEU A 5 9.16 -18.13 19.50
C LEU A 5 10.39 -18.24 20.41
N ILE A 6 10.36 -17.63 21.60
CA ILE A 6 11.46 -17.70 22.57
C ILE A 6 11.62 -19.13 23.12
N HIS A 7 10.51 -19.86 23.31
CA HIS A 7 10.54 -21.26 23.74
C HIS A 7 11.11 -22.18 22.66
N LEU A 8 10.82 -21.91 21.38
CA LEU A 8 11.39 -22.64 20.25
C LEU A 8 12.90 -22.40 20.12
N PHE A 9 13.36 -21.14 20.23
CA PHE A 9 14.78 -20.80 20.16
C PHE A 9 15.61 -21.43 21.30
N LYS A 10 15.06 -21.50 22.52
CA LYS A 10 15.71 -22.22 23.63
C LYS A 10 15.83 -23.72 23.37
N LYS A 11 14.81 -24.34 22.77
CA LYS A 11 14.83 -25.77 22.41
C LYS A 11 15.85 -26.06 21.28
N PHE A 12 15.96 -25.15 20.31
CA PHE A 12 16.90 -25.29 19.19
C PHE A 12 18.36 -25.12 19.63
N SER A 13 18.64 -24.16 20.52
CA SER A 13 19.98 -23.97 21.11
C SER A 13 20.46 -25.19 21.89
N TYR A 14 19.55 -25.88 22.59
CA TYR A 14 19.88 -27.10 23.33
C TYR A 14 20.23 -28.27 22.40
N LEU A 15 19.48 -28.43 21.31
CA LEU A 15 19.72 -29.45 20.29
C LEU A 15 21.05 -29.20 19.56
N LEU A 16 21.35 -27.95 19.23
CA LEU A 16 22.60 -27.57 18.57
C LEU A 16 23.82 -27.85 19.47
N ARG A 17 23.73 -27.54 20.77
CA ARG A 17 24.79 -27.89 21.75
C ARG A 17 24.96 -29.38 21.91
N TYR A 18 23.89 -30.17 21.83
CA TYR A 18 23.97 -31.63 21.91
C TYR A 18 24.66 -32.24 20.67
N ILE A 19 24.33 -31.74 19.48
CA ILE A 19 24.95 -32.19 18.21
C ILE A 19 26.44 -31.81 18.17
N ILE A 20 26.81 -30.60 18.60
CA ILE A 20 28.22 -30.18 18.66
C ILE A 20 29.02 -31.01 19.68
N LYS A 21 28.40 -31.39 20.81
CA LYS A 21 29.06 -32.27 21.79
C LYS A 21 29.29 -33.69 21.26
N GLN A 22 28.35 -34.22 20.48
CA GLN A 22 28.47 -35.53 19.83
C GLN A 22 29.53 -35.52 18.73
N SER A 23 29.64 -34.45 17.93
CA SER A 23 30.64 -34.37 16.86
C SER A 23 32.07 -34.14 17.36
N ILE A 24 32.27 -33.52 18.53
CA ILE A 24 33.60 -33.38 19.16
C ILE A 24 34.13 -34.74 19.66
N TYR A 25 33.26 -35.67 20.08
CA TYR A 25 33.67 -37.03 20.47
C TYR A 25 34.13 -37.90 19.27
N VAL A 26 33.82 -37.48 18.03
CA VAL A 26 34.13 -38.23 16.80
C VAL A 26 35.53 -37.93 16.24
N LEU A 27 36.23 -36.90 16.76
CA LEU A 27 37.60 -36.57 16.33
C LEU A 27 38.71 -37.45 16.92
N PHE A 28 38.38 -38.38 17.83
CA PHE A 28 39.31 -39.43 18.26
C PHE A 28 39.05 -40.71 17.46
N ILE A 29 39.72 -40.84 16.32
CA ILE A 29 39.64 -42.01 15.44
C ILE A 29 40.82 -42.95 15.77
N PRO A 30 40.60 -44.13 16.40
CA PRO A 30 41.63 -45.15 16.49
C PRO A 30 41.72 -45.93 15.16
N ASN A 31 42.95 -46.15 14.69
CA ASN A 31 43.35 -46.66 13.37
C ASN A 31 42.90 -48.10 12.98
N ASN A 32 41.90 -48.71 13.62
CA ASN A 32 41.59 -50.12 13.38
C ASN A 32 40.07 -50.43 13.39
N TRP A 33 39.35 -49.91 12.39
CA TRP A 33 37.92 -50.20 12.24
C TRP A 33 37.65 -51.35 11.28
N ASN A 34 36.85 -52.30 11.76
CA ASN A 34 36.34 -53.44 11.01
C ASN A 34 35.22 -52.98 10.05
N TYR A 35 35.11 -53.56 8.85
CA TYR A 35 34.23 -53.10 7.76
C TYR A 35 32.76 -52.87 8.17
N LYS A 36 32.23 -53.68 9.10
CA LYS A 36 30.87 -53.52 9.64
C LYS A 36 30.63 -52.18 10.34
N SER A 37 31.68 -51.63 10.98
CA SER A 37 31.60 -50.39 11.76
C SER A 37 31.63 -49.14 10.85
N ILE A 38 32.24 -49.25 9.67
CA ILE A 38 32.22 -48.21 8.65
C ILE A 38 30.82 -48.10 8.02
N ILE A 39 30.17 -49.24 7.76
CA ILE A 39 28.81 -49.25 7.19
C ILE A 39 27.80 -48.59 8.12
N THR A 40 27.82 -48.91 9.42
CA THR A 40 26.91 -48.29 10.39
C THR A 40 27.12 -46.78 10.49
N TYR A 41 28.36 -46.30 10.37
CA TYR A 41 28.65 -44.87 10.33
C TYR A 41 28.06 -44.18 9.10
N ILE A 42 28.24 -44.76 7.91
CA ILE A 42 27.67 -44.22 6.67
C ILE A 42 26.14 -44.12 6.74
N ILE A 43 25.48 -45.13 7.32
CA ILE A 43 24.02 -45.13 7.51
C ILE A 43 23.57 -44.00 8.45
N LEU A 44 24.29 -43.77 9.55
CA LEU A 44 23.95 -42.69 10.49
C LEU A 44 24.13 -41.29 9.87
N VAL A 45 25.19 -41.10 9.07
CA VAL A 45 25.40 -39.83 8.35
C VAL A 45 24.31 -39.61 7.31
N LEU A 46 23.96 -40.62 6.51
CA LEU A 46 22.86 -40.52 5.54
C LEU A 46 21.53 -40.20 6.20
N PHE A 47 21.22 -40.84 7.34
CA PHE A 47 20.00 -40.56 8.09
C PHE A 47 19.96 -39.10 8.58
N SER A 48 21.09 -38.57 9.07
CA SER A 48 21.18 -37.17 9.51
C SER A 48 20.94 -36.17 8.38
N ILE A 49 21.43 -36.47 7.16
CA ILE A 49 21.25 -35.64 5.97
C ILE A 49 19.78 -35.65 5.53
N ILE A 50 19.14 -36.82 5.54
CA ILE A 50 17.71 -36.95 5.17
C ILE A 50 16.83 -36.13 6.13
N VAL A 51 17.08 -36.22 7.44
CA VAL A 51 16.35 -35.44 8.45
C VAL A 51 16.56 -33.94 8.27
N PHE A 52 17.79 -33.51 7.91
CA PHE A 52 18.08 -32.11 7.63
C PHE A 52 17.32 -31.59 6.41
N ILE A 53 17.34 -32.33 5.30
CA ILE A 53 16.62 -31.97 4.07
C ILE A 53 15.11 -31.89 4.33
N TYR A 54 14.55 -32.86 5.06
CA TYR A 54 13.13 -32.88 5.40
C TYR A 54 12.71 -31.64 6.22
N ASN A 55 13.51 -31.26 7.21
CA ASN A 55 13.24 -30.08 8.04
C ASN A 55 13.33 -28.77 7.23
N GLN A 56 14.30 -28.65 6.32
CA GLN A 56 14.46 -27.47 5.49
C GLN A 56 13.33 -27.32 4.46
N TRP A 57 12.83 -28.44 3.93
CA TRP A 57 11.67 -28.45 3.04
C TRP A 57 10.40 -28.01 3.77
N ASN A 58 10.17 -28.51 4.98
CA ASN A 58 8.98 -28.16 5.77
C ASN A 58 8.98 -26.68 6.22
N SER A 59 10.14 -26.09 6.53
CA SER A 59 10.22 -24.67 6.87
C SER A 59 9.86 -23.76 5.69
N ASN A 60 10.25 -24.14 4.48
CA ASN A 60 9.93 -23.37 3.26
C ASN A 60 8.44 -23.46 2.89
N ILE A 61 7.80 -24.59 3.17
CA ILE A 61 6.35 -24.74 2.97
C ILE A 61 5.58 -23.87 3.96
N ILE A 62 5.99 -23.86 5.22
CA ILE A 62 5.34 -23.05 6.27
C ILE A 62 5.52 -21.55 6.01
N SER A 63 6.70 -21.10 5.57
CA SER A 63 6.91 -19.69 5.21
C SER A 63 6.09 -19.26 3.99
N ASN A 64 5.95 -20.13 2.99
CA ASN A 64 5.11 -19.87 1.81
C ASN A 64 3.60 -19.93 2.12
N LEU A 65 3.17 -20.72 3.11
CA LEU A 65 1.78 -20.73 3.60
C LEU A 65 1.45 -19.52 4.48
N LEU A 66 2.42 -19.03 5.26
CA LEU A 66 2.26 -17.84 6.10
C LEU A 66 2.34 -16.54 5.29
N SER A 67 3.17 -16.46 4.25
CA SER A 67 3.19 -15.31 3.34
C SER A 67 1.92 -15.20 2.49
N LYS A 68 1.20 -16.32 2.29
CA LYS A 68 -0.05 -16.36 1.51
C LYS A 68 -1.32 -16.11 2.34
N SER A 69 -1.24 -16.08 3.68
CA SER A 69 -2.40 -15.95 4.57
C SER A 69 -2.46 -14.65 5.38
N VAL A 70 -1.54 -13.70 5.16
CA VAL A 70 -1.57 -12.38 5.81
C VAL A 70 -1.57 -11.26 4.76
N THR A 71 -2.70 -11.14 4.07
CA THR A 71 -3.22 -9.83 3.63
C THR A 71 -4.69 -9.80 4.03
N VAL A 72 -4.95 -9.80 5.34
CA VAL A 72 -6.19 -9.23 5.84
C VAL A 72 -6.03 -7.74 5.60
N GLU A 73 -6.51 -7.29 4.43
CA GLU A 73 -6.68 -5.87 4.12
C GLU A 73 -7.49 -5.27 5.27
N ASN A 74 -6.89 -4.39 6.05
CA ASN A 74 -7.65 -3.51 6.91
C ASN A 74 -8.50 -2.66 5.98
N GLU A 75 -9.77 -3.01 5.80
CA GLU A 75 -10.75 -2.16 5.11
C GLU A 75 -10.62 -0.76 5.70
N ILE A 76 -10.16 0.19 4.90
CA ILE A 76 -10.00 1.57 5.35
C ILE A 76 -11.42 2.13 5.46
N ILE A 77 -11.96 2.14 6.68
CA ILE A 77 -13.26 2.70 6.98
C ILE A 77 -13.10 4.23 6.98
N GLN A 78 -13.62 4.88 5.94
CA GLN A 78 -13.67 6.33 5.87
C GLN A 78 -15.05 6.80 6.32
N CYS A 79 -15.08 7.64 7.35
CA CYS A 79 -16.30 8.21 7.88
C CYS A 79 -16.43 9.67 7.45
N HIS A 80 -17.63 10.07 7.07
CA HIS A 80 -17.95 11.48 6.80
C HIS A 80 -19.17 11.88 7.61
N PHE A 81 -19.22 13.14 8.04
CA PHE A 81 -20.43 13.68 8.63
C PHE A 81 -21.46 13.93 7.52
N PRO A 82 -22.75 13.61 7.75
CA PRO A 82 -23.80 13.88 6.78
C PRO A 82 -23.84 15.37 6.41
N ARG A 83 -24.02 15.68 5.11
CA ARG A 83 -24.21 17.06 4.66
C ARG A 83 -25.51 17.61 5.26
N LEU A 84 -25.41 18.70 6.02
CA LEU A 84 -26.58 19.40 6.54
C LEU A 84 -27.33 20.04 5.37
N SER A 85 -28.62 19.74 5.22
CA SER A 85 -29.46 20.39 4.21
C SER A 85 -29.67 21.85 4.60
N LEU A 86 -29.28 22.78 3.74
CA LEU A 86 -29.49 24.23 3.93
C LEU A 86 -30.96 24.67 3.79
N ASN A 87 -31.90 23.72 3.68
CA ASN A 87 -33.28 23.96 3.30
C ASN A 87 -34.25 24.13 4.49
N SER A 88 -33.74 24.25 5.72
CA SER A 88 -34.56 24.60 6.87
C SER A 88 -34.45 26.10 7.15
N ASN A 89 -35.57 26.82 7.04
CA ASN A 89 -35.71 28.25 7.38
C ASN A 89 -35.48 28.57 8.87
N THR A 90 -35.02 27.60 9.64
CA THR A 90 -34.54 27.74 11.01
C THR A 90 -33.19 27.03 11.10
N LEU A 91 -32.11 27.80 11.24
CA LEU A 91 -30.83 27.31 11.73
C LEU A 91 -30.96 27.08 13.24
N ASP A 92 -31.83 26.15 13.62
CA ASP A 92 -31.98 25.74 15.01
C ASP A 92 -30.93 24.67 15.27
N PHE A 93 -29.76 25.11 15.76
CA PHE A 93 -28.66 24.23 16.17
C PHE A 93 -28.95 23.53 17.51
N THR A 94 -30.20 23.12 17.73
CA THR A 94 -30.53 22.21 18.83
C THR A 94 -30.13 20.81 18.40
N ILE A 95 -28.83 20.51 18.55
CA ILE A 95 -28.26 19.16 18.43
C ILE A 95 -28.79 18.34 19.61
N SER A 96 -30.06 17.98 19.58
CA SER A 96 -30.68 17.08 20.56
C SER A 96 -30.18 15.65 20.37
N ASN A 97 -29.68 15.32 19.18
CA ASN A 97 -29.03 14.06 18.86
C ASN A 97 -27.67 14.34 18.22
N ALA A 98 -26.58 13.86 18.82
CA ALA A 98 -25.24 13.96 18.25
C ALA A 98 -25.23 13.36 16.84
N LEU A 99 -24.84 14.16 15.84
CA LEU A 99 -24.69 13.68 14.46
C LEU A 99 -23.68 12.55 14.44
N GLN A 100 -24.14 11.34 14.13
CA GLN A 100 -23.25 10.20 14.02
C GLN A 100 -22.55 10.24 12.65
N PRO A 101 -21.22 10.03 12.62
CA PRO A 101 -20.50 9.97 11.37
C PRO A 101 -20.97 8.76 10.56
N ILE A 102 -21.27 8.96 9.29
CA ILE A 102 -21.64 7.88 8.37
C ILE A 102 -20.35 7.25 7.87
N CYS A 103 -20.00 6.12 8.47
CA CYS A 103 -18.88 5.30 8.06
C CYS A 103 -19.31 4.36 6.94
N ARG A 104 -18.60 4.40 5.81
CA ARG A 104 -18.71 3.39 4.75
C ARG A 104 -17.31 2.81 4.57
N SER A 105 -17.17 1.49 4.48
CA SER A 105 -15.92 0.95 3.92
C SER A 105 -15.94 1.31 2.44
N TRP A 106 -15.07 2.24 2.06
CA TRP A 106 -14.92 2.57 0.65
C TRP A 106 -14.09 1.43 0.07
N PHE A 107 -14.79 0.54 -0.62
CA PHE A 107 -14.16 -0.50 -1.41
C PHE A 107 -13.46 0.16 -2.60
N TYR A 108 -12.13 0.11 -2.64
CA TYR A 108 -11.34 0.63 -3.76
C TYR A 108 -10.88 -0.55 -4.64
N PRO A 109 -11.56 -0.83 -5.77
CA PRO A 109 -11.28 -2.02 -6.59
C PRO A 109 -9.94 -1.99 -7.33
N ILE A 110 -9.34 -0.80 -7.47
CA ILE A 110 -8.17 -0.56 -8.31
C ILE A 110 -7.00 0.04 -7.53
N VAL A 111 -5.80 -0.22 -8.00
CA VAL A 111 -4.55 0.43 -7.56
C VAL A 111 -3.96 1.18 -8.74
N ILE A 112 -3.38 2.35 -8.44
CA ILE A 112 -2.66 3.18 -9.41
C ILE A 112 -1.17 3.11 -9.06
N ASP A 113 -0.39 2.42 -9.88
CA ASP A 113 1.05 2.24 -9.71
C ASP A 113 1.79 2.67 -10.98
N ASN A 114 2.76 3.58 -10.86
CA ASN A 114 3.57 4.07 -11.99
C ASN A 114 2.73 4.49 -13.22
N TYR A 115 1.67 5.26 -12.99
CA TYR A 115 0.74 5.72 -14.03
C TYR A 115 -0.04 4.60 -14.74
N ASN A 116 -0.05 3.40 -14.19
CA ASN A 116 -0.87 2.29 -14.64
C ASN A 116 -1.97 1.99 -13.62
N ILE A 117 -3.13 1.62 -14.12
CA ILE A 117 -4.27 1.19 -13.33
C ILE A 117 -4.37 -0.33 -13.44
N ARG A 118 -4.54 -0.99 -12.30
CA ARG A 118 -4.72 -2.44 -12.19
C ARG A 118 -5.82 -2.79 -11.19
N LEU A 119 -6.49 -3.92 -11.41
CA LEU A 119 -7.48 -4.44 -10.46
C LEU A 119 -6.83 -5.21 -9.31
N ILE A 120 -7.42 -5.11 -8.13
CA ILE A 120 -6.98 -5.85 -6.93
C ILE A 120 -7.62 -7.23 -6.86
N LEU A 121 -8.86 -7.35 -7.34
CA LEU A 121 -9.68 -8.56 -7.14
C LEU A 121 -10.04 -9.23 -8.48
N PRO A 122 -9.84 -10.56 -8.60
CA PRO A 122 -10.01 -11.28 -9.86
C PRO A 122 -11.48 -11.52 -10.25
N HIS A 123 -12.39 -11.48 -9.29
CA HIS A 123 -13.83 -11.71 -9.54
C HIS A 123 -14.56 -10.45 -10.01
N LEU A 124 -13.88 -9.31 -10.06
CA LEU A 124 -14.45 -8.04 -10.48
C LEU A 124 -14.18 -7.78 -11.96
N ASN A 125 -15.24 -7.41 -12.67
CA ASN A 125 -15.15 -6.80 -13.97
C ASN A 125 -15.45 -5.32 -13.82
N CYS A 126 -14.47 -4.47 -14.15
CA CYS A 126 -14.62 -3.03 -14.00
C CYS A 126 -14.51 -2.31 -15.33
N THR A 127 -15.20 -1.19 -15.45
CA THR A 127 -15.07 -0.24 -16.55
C THR A 127 -14.52 1.05 -15.98
N VAL A 128 -13.41 1.51 -16.53
CA VAL A 128 -12.75 2.78 -16.19
C VAL A 128 -13.13 3.79 -17.26
N THR A 129 -13.79 4.88 -16.87
CA THR A 129 -14.19 5.95 -17.79
C THR A 129 -13.30 7.16 -17.56
N PHE A 130 -12.45 7.45 -18.53
CA PHE A 130 -11.60 8.64 -18.53
C PHE A 130 -12.38 9.83 -19.09
N TYR A 131 -12.13 11.01 -18.53
CA TYR A 131 -12.68 12.27 -19.01
C TYR A 131 -11.55 13.08 -19.62
N ILE A 132 -11.48 13.08 -20.94
CA ILE A 132 -10.40 13.71 -21.71
C ILE A 132 -10.94 15.03 -22.27
N GLY A 133 -10.30 16.14 -21.93
CA GLY A 133 -10.68 17.46 -22.40
C GLY A 133 -9.50 18.42 -22.37
N GLU A 134 -9.54 19.43 -23.23
CA GLU A 134 -8.56 20.52 -23.25
C GLU A 134 -9.26 21.85 -23.00
N GLY A 135 -8.95 22.50 -21.86
CA GLY A 135 -9.51 23.79 -21.48
C GLY A 135 -11.00 23.73 -21.15
N ASP A 136 -11.75 24.72 -21.61
CA ASP A 136 -13.19 24.87 -21.33
C ASP A 136 -14.10 24.09 -22.29
N LYS A 137 -13.55 23.15 -23.07
CA LYS A 137 -14.32 22.32 -24.01
C LYS A 137 -15.05 21.20 -23.28
N GLU A 138 -16.08 20.67 -23.93
CA GLU A 138 -16.76 19.46 -23.46
C GLU A 138 -15.75 18.29 -23.35
N TYR A 139 -15.88 17.52 -22.26
CA TYR A 139 -15.05 16.35 -22.01
C TYR A 139 -15.56 15.15 -22.82
N GLU A 140 -14.65 14.50 -23.54
CA GLU A 140 -14.90 13.20 -24.15
C GLU A 140 -14.79 12.10 -23.08
N GLN A 141 -15.78 11.21 -23.06
CA GLN A 141 -15.78 10.06 -22.16
C GLN A 141 -15.22 8.84 -22.88
N VAL A 142 -14.10 8.31 -22.38
CA VAL A 142 -13.43 7.14 -22.95
C VAL A 142 -13.54 5.97 -21.98
N PRO A 143 -14.52 5.06 -22.15
CA PRO A 143 -14.68 3.88 -21.32
C PRO A 143 -13.73 2.76 -21.76
N ILE A 144 -12.94 2.22 -20.83
CA ILE A 144 -12.03 1.10 -21.04
C ILE A 144 -12.39 -0.01 -20.04
N LYS A 145 -12.62 -1.23 -20.56
CA LYS A 145 -12.82 -2.41 -19.72
C LYS A 145 -11.50 -2.84 -19.10
N LEU A 146 -11.52 -3.03 -17.79
CA LEU A 146 -10.39 -3.46 -17.00
C LEU A 146 -10.64 -4.88 -16.48
N PHE A 147 -9.64 -5.74 -16.69
CA PHE A 147 -9.61 -7.14 -16.22
C PHE A 147 -8.45 -7.33 -15.26
N TYR A 148 -8.51 -8.37 -14.43
CA TYR A 148 -7.56 -8.59 -13.33
C TYR A 148 -6.09 -8.54 -13.75
N ASP A 149 -5.74 -9.24 -14.83
CA ASP A 149 -4.37 -9.35 -15.32
C ASP A 149 -4.01 -8.25 -16.34
N LEU A 150 -4.90 -7.28 -16.56
CA LEU A 150 -4.70 -6.20 -17.52
C LEU A 150 -4.30 -4.92 -16.78
N ASN A 151 -3.16 -4.37 -17.18
CA ASN A 151 -2.74 -3.03 -16.78
C ASN A 151 -3.09 -2.06 -17.89
N ILE A 152 -3.78 -0.97 -17.55
CA ILE A 152 -4.08 0.11 -18.50
C ILE A 152 -3.32 1.37 -18.10
N LEU A 153 -2.83 2.12 -19.08
CA LEU A 153 -2.20 3.42 -18.83
C LEU A 153 -3.28 4.42 -18.38
N LEU A 154 -2.96 5.23 -17.37
CA LEU A 154 -3.76 6.38 -16.97
C LEU A 154 -3.82 7.36 -18.16
N LEU A 155 -5.02 7.74 -18.62
CA LEU A 155 -5.20 8.65 -19.76
C LEU A 155 -5.56 10.09 -19.36
N SER A 156 -6.13 10.28 -18.17
CA SER A 156 -6.54 11.58 -17.64
C SER A 156 -6.32 11.66 -16.13
N ASP A 157 -6.21 12.88 -15.60
CA ASP A 157 -6.07 13.11 -14.16
C ASP A 157 -7.34 12.69 -13.39
N TYR A 158 -8.51 12.82 -14.02
CA TYR A 158 -9.80 12.47 -13.44
C TYR A 158 -10.47 11.35 -14.22
N PHE A 159 -10.97 10.34 -13.52
CA PHE A 159 -11.69 9.21 -14.09
C PHE A 159 -12.65 8.58 -13.09
N THR A 160 -13.62 7.80 -13.59
CA THR A 160 -14.54 7.03 -12.74
C THR A 160 -14.37 5.54 -12.97
N VAL A 161 -14.64 4.74 -11.95
CA VAL A 161 -14.60 3.28 -12.02
C VAL A 161 -15.95 2.72 -11.62
N GLN A 162 -16.50 1.88 -12.48
CA GLN A 162 -17.72 1.12 -12.22
C GLN A 162 -17.38 -0.37 -12.24
N CYS A 163 -17.73 -1.10 -11.19
CA CYS A 163 -17.40 -2.52 -11.05
C CYS A 163 -18.63 -3.38 -10.88
N ILE A 164 -18.56 -4.59 -11.42
CA ILE A 164 -19.55 -5.65 -11.26
C ILE A 164 -18.84 -6.87 -10.69
N ASP A 165 -19.41 -7.45 -9.63
CA ASP A 165 -19.00 -8.75 -9.11
C ASP A 165 -19.60 -9.86 -9.97
N ASN A 166 -18.78 -10.60 -10.70
CA ASN A 166 -19.27 -11.70 -11.53
C ASN A 166 -19.83 -12.87 -10.71
N THR A 167 -19.40 -13.02 -9.45
CA THR A 167 -19.84 -14.14 -8.60
C THR A 167 -21.21 -13.88 -7.99
N ARG A 168 -21.49 -12.63 -7.61
CA ARG A 168 -22.74 -12.22 -6.95
C ARG A 168 -23.69 -11.46 -7.87
N GLN A 169 -23.26 -11.11 -9.09
CA GLN A 169 -23.95 -10.22 -10.03
C GLN A 169 -24.36 -8.87 -9.41
N ASN A 170 -23.57 -8.38 -8.44
CA ASN A 170 -23.84 -7.14 -7.76
C ASN A 170 -23.06 -5.98 -8.39
N PHE A 171 -23.74 -4.84 -8.54
CA PHE A 171 -23.14 -3.60 -9.02
C PHE A 171 -22.59 -2.80 -7.84
N TYR A 172 -21.34 -2.37 -7.96
CA TYR A 172 -20.76 -1.38 -7.05
C TYR A 172 -21.11 0.03 -7.53
N PRO A 173 -21.19 1.01 -6.61
CA PRO A 173 -21.39 2.41 -6.98
C PRO A 173 -20.23 2.91 -7.85
N ASN A 174 -20.49 3.91 -8.69
CA ASN A 174 -19.44 4.57 -9.45
C ASN A 174 -18.51 5.32 -8.50
N LEU A 175 -17.22 5.02 -8.58
CA LEU A 175 -16.20 5.60 -7.72
C LEU A 175 -15.37 6.61 -8.51
N PRO A 176 -15.29 7.88 -8.07
CA PRO A 176 -14.43 8.88 -8.69
C PRO A 176 -12.99 8.73 -8.20
N TYR A 177 -12.03 8.89 -9.11
CA TYR A 177 -10.60 8.89 -8.84
C TYR A 177 -9.95 10.14 -9.41
N ALA A 178 -8.95 10.63 -8.69
CA ALA A 178 -8.05 11.69 -9.14
C ALA A 178 -6.60 11.22 -8.99
N SER A 179 -5.81 11.36 -10.04
CA SER A 179 -4.40 11.01 -10.07
C SER A 179 -3.65 11.95 -11.02
N ILE A 180 -2.33 11.77 -11.15
CA ILE A 180 -1.48 12.58 -12.02
C ILE A 180 -1.17 11.77 -13.28
N HIS A 181 -1.76 12.15 -14.40
CA HIS A 181 -1.48 11.58 -15.71
C HIS A 181 -0.07 11.94 -16.20
N TYR A 182 0.65 10.95 -16.70
CA TYR A 182 1.97 11.15 -17.26
C TYR A 182 1.90 11.62 -18.72
N ASN A 183 1.96 12.93 -18.92
CA ASN A 183 2.03 13.51 -20.26
C ASN A 183 3.48 13.64 -20.76
N GLN A 184 3.87 12.78 -21.69
CA GLN A 184 5.20 12.78 -22.29
C GLN A 184 5.55 14.08 -23.02
N ASN A 185 4.59 14.70 -23.70
CA ASN A 185 4.82 15.92 -24.47
C ASN A 185 5.12 17.10 -23.55
N VAL A 186 4.38 17.21 -22.43
CA VAL A 186 4.65 18.20 -21.38
C VAL A 186 6.04 17.99 -20.80
N ARG A 187 6.43 16.75 -20.49
CA ARG A 187 7.76 16.42 -19.95
C ARG A 187 8.88 16.73 -20.94
N LYS A 188 8.71 16.39 -22.22
CA LYS A 188 9.69 16.72 -23.29
C LYS A 188 9.82 18.23 -23.47
N ARG A 189 8.71 18.97 -23.42
CA ARG A 189 8.73 20.43 -23.43
C ARG A 189 9.51 20.97 -22.23
N LEU A 190 9.23 20.47 -21.02
CA LEU A 190 9.95 20.85 -19.80
C LEU A 190 11.44 20.50 -19.85
N ALA A 191 11.82 19.37 -20.45
CA ALA A 191 13.22 18.96 -20.58
C ALA A 191 14.00 19.83 -21.59
N ASN A 192 13.31 20.34 -22.61
CA ASN A 192 13.89 21.19 -23.65
C ASN A 192 13.86 22.69 -23.31
N LEU A 193 13.17 23.09 -22.24
CA LEU A 193 13.25 24.44 -21.72
C LEU A 193 14.64 24.62 -21.09
N LYS A 194 15.43 25.55 -21.66
CA LYS A 194 16.64 26.03 -20.98
C LYS A 194 16.20 26.66 -19.67
N LYS A 195 16.72 26.15 -18.55
CA LYS A 195 16.55 26.79 -17.25
C LYS A 195 17.15 28.19 -17.33
N ASN A 196 16.30 29.20 -17.39
CA ASN A 196 16.74 30.58 -17.20
C ASN A 196 16.88 30.83 -15.70
N GLU A 197 17.75 31.75 -15.30
CA GLU A 197 17.87 32.15 -13.89
C GLU A 197 16.55 32.70 -13.32
N ASP A 198 15.65 33.14 -14.20
CA ASP A 198 14.31 33.64 -13.87
C ASP A 198 13.21 32.56 -13.87
N ASP A 199 13.54 31.28 -14.01
CA ASP A 199 12.53 30.21 -13.96
C ASP A 199 12.09 29.95 -12.51
N PHE A 200 10.90 30.45 -12.18
CA PHE A 200 10.32 30.31 -10.84
C PHE A 200 9.73 28.91 -10.61
N ASN A 201 10.07 28.30 -9.47
CA ASN A 201 9.32 27.16 -8.96
C ASN A 201 8.10 27.66 -8.20
N VAL A 202 6.90 27.25 -8.62
CA VAL A 202 5.65 27.59 -7.93
C VAL A 202 5.32 26.48 -6.93
N LEU A 203 5.27 26.82 -5.64
CA LEU A 203 4.73 25.97 -4.59
C LEU A 203 3.37 26.52 -4.15
N ILE A 204 2.33 25.73 -4.33
CA ILE A 204 0.99 26.04 -3.82
C ILE A 204 0.78 25.19 -2.56
N LEU A 205 0.63 25.86 -1.41
CA LEU A 205 0.32 25.22 -0.13
C LEU A 205 -1.10 25.58 0.28
N GLY A 206 -2.00 24.59 0.27
CA GLY A 206 -3.35 24.72 0.83
C GLY A 206 -3.40 24.19 2.26
N LEU A 207 -3.85 25.03 3.21
CA LEU A 207 -4.14 24.61 4.57
C LEU A 207 -5.66 24.59 4.74
N ASP A 208 -6.24 23.39 4.77
CA ASP A 208 -7.68 23.25 4.92
C ASP A 208 -8.12 23.72 6.31
N SER A 209 -9.26 24.41 6.37
CA SER A 209 -9.94 24.83 7.60
C SER A 209 -9.14 25.74 8.54
N VAL A 210 -8.07 26.39 8.07
CA VAL A 210 -7.32 27.38 8.86
C VAL A 210 -7.73 28.78 8.43
N SER A 211 -8.39 29.52 9.34
CA SER A 211 -8.63 30.95 9.10
C SER A 211 -7.30 31.72 9.11
N ARG A 212 -7.23 32.83 8.38
CA ARG A 212 -6.03 33.69 8.37
C ARG A 212 -5.57 34.07 9.79
N LEU A 213 -6.49 34.51 10.64
CA LEU A 213 -6.18 34.89 12.03
C LEU A 213 -5.65 33.70 12.85
N GLN A 214 -6.17 32.51 12.60
CA GLN A 214 -5.68 31.29 13.24
C GLN A 214 -4.28 30.92 12.75
N PHE A 215 -4.00 31.05 11.45
CA PHE A 215 -2.67 30.85 10.88
C PHE A 215 -1.64 31.82 11.50
N GLU A 216 -1.99 33.13 11.57
CA GLU A 216 -1.15 34.16 12.20
C GLU A 216 -0.84 33.85 13.67
N ARG A 217 -1.83 33.36 14.43
CA ARG A 217 -1.67 33.05 15.86
C ARG A 217 -0.92 31.76 16.14
N MET A 218 -1.20 30.70 15.37
CA MET A 218 -0.62 29.37 15.60
C MET A 218 0.78 29.24 14.99
N LEU A 219 1.04 29.92 13.87
CA LEU A 219 2.30 29.84 13.13
C LEU A 219 2.91 31.24 12.90
N PRO A 220 3.15 32.04 13.96
CA PRO A 220 3.58 33.43 13.82
C PRO A 220 4.95 33.55 13.14
N LYS A 221 5.87 32.60 13.41
CA LYS A 221 7.19 32.57 12.77
C LYS A 221 7.08 32.32 11.26
N THR A 222 6.25 31.35 10.86
CA THR A 222 6.02 31.02 9.45
C THR A 222 5.35 32.17 8.73
N PHE A 223 4.31 32.75 9.34
CA PHE A 223 3.63 33.92 8.79
C PHE A 223 4.61 35.08 8.57
N ASN A 224 5.41 35.42 9.58
CA ASN A 224 6.41 36.49 9.49
C ASN A 224 7.48 36.22 8.43
N TYR A 225 7.92 34.97 8.29
CA TYR A 225 8.87 34.56 7.25
C TYR A 225 8.27 34.75 5.86
N ILE A 226 7.03 34.33 5.65
CA ILE A 226 6.34 34.48 4.36
C ILE A 226 6.15 35.96 4.01
N THR A 227 5.70 36.79 4.95
CA THR A 227 5.41 38.20 4.66
C THR A 227 6.65 39.05 4.51
N ASN A 228 7.68 38.82 5.33
CA ASN A 228 8.81 39.75 5.45
C ASN A 228 10.08 39.26 4.75
N GLU A 229 10.35 37.95 4.78
CA GLU A 229 11.57 37.40 4.16
C GLU A 229 11.31 37.01 2.70
N LEU A 230 10.14 36.46 2.41
CA LEU A 230 9.75 36.06 1.05
C LEU A 230 9.00 37.17 0.29
N ASN A 231 8.84 38.36 0.87
CA ASN A 231 8.02 39.46 0.32
C ASN A 231 6.61 39.00 -0.11
N GLY A 232 6.02 38.08 0.66
CA GLY A 232 4.72 37.50 0.37
C GLY A 232 3.58 38.52 0.47
N ILE A 233 2.69 38.50 -0.52
CA ILE A 233 1.50 39.37 -0.55
C ILE A 233 0.35 38.67 0.17
N VAL A 234 -0.20 39.34 1.19
CA VAL A 234 -1.40 38.87 1.89
C VAL A 234 -2.63 39.52 1.28
N LEU A 235 -3.46 38.71 0.61
CA LEU A 235 -4.75 39.14 0.07
C LEU A 235 -5.76 39.36 1.20
N LYS A 236 -6.49 40.48 1.14
CA LYS A 236 -7.50 40.90 2.12
C LYS A 236 -8.90 40.76 1.55
#